data_AF-A0A6M3IRQ7-F1
#
_entry.id   AF-A0A6M3IRQ7-F1
#
_cell.length_a   1.000
_cell.length_b   1.000
_cell.length_c   1.000
_cell.angle_alpha   90.00
_cell.angle_beta   90.00
_cell.angle_gamma   90.00
#
_symmetry.space_group_name_H-M   'P 1'
#
loop_
_entity.id
_entity.type
_entity.pdbx_description
1 polymer ?
#
loop_
_entity_poly.entity_id
_entity_poly.type
_entity_poly.pdbx_seq_one_letter_code
_entity_poly.pdbx_strand_id
1 'polypeptide(L)'
;MSLGPNVKKLIAHKMSLDAIPKGGGIKNGIDFLTNRKRITQSFRESNEWVEKVIAIIKNANEPNPWKNADSEAIASELLCRIDEKKKGIK
;
A
#
# COMPACT_ATOMS: atom_id res chain seq x y z
N MET A 1 8.83 -3.79 -13.29
CA MET A 1 8.87 -2.34 -13.02
C MET A 1 9.99 -2.07 -12.04
N SER A 2 10.84 -1.07 -12.25
CA SER A 2 11.71 -0.59 -11.17
C SER A 2 10.81 0.06 -10.12
N LEU A 3 10.84 -0.44 -8.89
CA LEU A 3 10.01 0.05 -7.78
C LEU A 3 10.55 1.40 -7.31
N GLY A 4 9.85 2.48 -7.65
CA GLY A 4 10.17 3.81 -7.16
C GLY A 4 9.84 3.98 -5.67
N PRO A 5 10.31 5.08 -5.06
CA PRO A 5 10.23 5.30 -3.61
C PRO A 5 8.80 5.36 -3.09
N ASN A 6 7.84 5.92 -3.82
CA ASN A 6 6.46 6.05 -3.35
C ASN A 6 5.72 4.73 -3.44
N VAL A 7 5.93 3.95 -4.51
CA VAL A 7 5.37 2.59 -4.59
C VAL A 7 5.91 1.72 -3.45
N LYS A 8 7.22 1.81 -3.13
CA LYS A 8 7.80 1.10 -1.97
C LYS A 8 7.16 1.49 -0.64
N LYS A 9 6.93 2.79 -0.42
CA LYS A 9 6.25 3.28 0.79
C LYS A 9 4.81 2.78 0.89
N LEU A 10 4.10 2.75 -0.24
CA LEU A 10 2.73 2.24 -0.29
C LEU A 10 2.67 0.73 0.01
N ILE A 11 3.63 -0.05 -0.51
CA ILE A 11 3.80 -1.47 -0.18
C ILE A 11 4.06 -1.63 1.33
N ALA A 12 5.00 -0.89 1.89
CA ALA A 12 5.31 -0.96 3.31
C ALA A 12 4.10 -0.58 4.19
N HIS A 13 3.31 0.39 3.75
CA HIS A 13 2.06 0.76 4.41
C HIS A 13 1.06 -0.41 4.40
N LYS A 14 0.87 -1.08 3.25
CA LYS A 14 0.00 -2.25 3.14
C LYS A 14 0.49 -3.40 4.01
N MET A 15 1.78 -3.71 3.98
CA MET A 15 2.40 -4.73 4.84
C MET A 15 2.17 -4.43 6.33
N SER A 16 2.26 -3.16 6.73
CA SER A 16 2.01 -2.75 8.12
C SER A 16 0.56 -3.01 8.56
N LEU A 17 -0.41 -2.77 7.66
CA LEU A 17 -1.82 -3.09 7.90
C LEU A 17 -2.07 -4.61 7.99
N ASP A 18 -1.32 -5.40 7.23
CA ASP A 18 -1.45 -6.87 7.24
C ASP A 18 -0.73 -7.51 8.44
N ALA A 19 0.35 -6.89 8.91
CA ALA A 19 1.09 -7.33 10.08
C ALA A 19 0.25 -7.24 11.36
N ILE A 20 -0.58 -6.20 11.48
CA ILE A 20 -1.48 -5.99 12.61
C ILE A 20 -2.91 -5.84 12.08
N PRO A 21 -3.65 -6.95 11.94
CA PRO A 21 -5.03 -6.90 11.45
C PRO A 21 -5.93 -6.07 12.39
N LYS A 22 -7.07 -5.60 11.89
CA LYS A 22 -8.04 -4.83 12.70
C LYS A 22 -8.45 -5.62 13.96
N GLY A 23 -8.29 -5.01 15.13
CA GLY A 23 -8.52 -5.66 16.44
C GLY A 23 -7.33 -6.47 16.95
N GLY A 24 -6.24 -6.55 16.20
CA GLY A 24 -4.97 -7.14 16.61
C GLY A 24 -4.14 -6.22 17.51
N GLY A 25 -3.21 -6.81 18.27
CA GLY A 25 -2.30 -6.09 19.16
C GLY A 25 -0.83 -6.21 18.77
N ILE A 26 0.04 -5.63 19.60
CA ILE A 26 1.51 -5.60 19.43
C ILE A 26 2.09 -7.00 19.21
N LYS A 27 1.54 -8.03 19.87
CA LYS A 27 1.95 -9.43 19.69
C LYS A 27 1.91 -9.87 18.22
N ASN A 28 0.87 -9.49 17.47
CA ASN A 28 0.76 -9.85 16.05
C ASN A 28 1.88 -9.23 15.22
N GLY A 29 2.27 -7.99 15.55
CA GLY A 29 3.38 -7.31 14.90
C GLY A 29 4.72 -8.02 15.19
N ILE A 30 4.95 -8.45 16.42
CA ILE A 30 6.15 -9.21 16.79
C ILE A 30 6.18 -10.59 16.10
N ASP A 31 5.06 -11.32 16.10
CA ASP A 31 4.93 -12.61 15.43
C ASP A 31 5.14 -12.49 13.92
N PHE A 32 4.72 -11.37 13.33
CA PHE A 32 5.00 -11.06 11.93
C PHE A 32 6.50 -10.84 11.69
N LEU A 33 7.16 -10.01 12.51
CA LEU A 33 8.57 -9.66 12.36
C LEU A 33 9.53 -10.83 12.61
N THR A 34 9.14 -11.79 13.43
CA THR A 34 9.96 -12.98 13.72
C THR A 34 9.81 -14.08 12.65
N ASN A 35 8.79 -14.01 11.79
CA ASN A 35 8.55 -15.00 10.75
C ASN A 35 8.96 -14.48 9.36
N ARG A 36 10.22 -14.73 8.97
CA ARG A 36 10.76 -14.29 7.66
C ARG A 36 9.96 -14.78 6.46
N LYS A 37 9.40 -16.00 6.51
CA LYS A 37 8.55 -16.52 5.41
C LYS A 37 7.30 -15.67 5.26
N ARG A 38 6.67 -15.31 6.37
CA ARG A 38 5.49 -14.43 6.41
C ARG A 38 5.81 -13.03 5.92
N ILE A 39 6.98 -12.47 6.24
CA ILE A 39 7.42 -11.16 5.71
C ILE A 39 7.55 -11.20 4.19
N THR A 40 8.27 -12.18 3.64
CA THR A 40 8.47 -12.31 2.19
C THR A 40 7.15 -12.53 1.46
N GLN A 41 6.28 -13.37 2.00
CA GLN A 41 4.93 -13.58 1.45
C GLN A 41 4.12 -12.29 1.47
N SER A 42 4.11 -11.57 2.61
CA SER A 42 3.38 -10.31 2.75
C SER A 42 3.91 -9.22 1.82
N PHE A 43 5.22 -9.17 1.58
CA PHE A 43 5.81 -8.28 0.59
C PHE A 43 5.27 -8.58 -0.81
N ARG A 44 5.25 -9.84 -1.22
CA ARG A 44 4.73 -10.26 -2.52
C ARG A 44 3.24 -9.92 -2.66
N GLU A 45 2.43 -10.30 -1.68
CA GLU A 45 0.99 -10.03 -1.66
C GLU A 45 0.70 -8.52 -1.69
N SER A 46 1.48 -7.74 -0.93
CA SER A 46 1.37 -6.28 -0.91
C SER A 46 1.77 -5.65 -2.25
N ASN A 47 2.82 -6.16 -2.90
CA ASN A 47 3.23 -5.72 -4.23
C ASN A 47 2.13 -6.00 -5.27
N GLU A 48 1.62 -7.23 -5.31
CA GLU A 48 0.52 -7.63 -6.21
C GLU A 48 -0.75 -6.79 -5.95
N TRP A 49 -1.04 -6.47 -4.68
CA TRP A 49 -2.15 -5.60 -4.32
C TRP A 49 -1.96 -4.17 -4.82
N VAL A 50 -0.78 -3.59 -4.62
CA VAL A 50 -0.47 -2.23 -5.09
C VAL A 50 -0.54 -2.15 -6.61
N GLU A 51 0.00 -3.13 -7.33
CA GLU A 51 -0.10 -3.21 -8.79
C GLU A 51 -1.57 -3.24 -9.26
N LYS A 52 -2.42 -4.05 -8.62
CA LYS A 52 -3.86 -4.10 -8.92
C LYS A 52 -4.56 -2.78 -8.65
N VAL A 53 -4.26 -2.12 -7.53
CA VAL A 53 -4.86 -0.82 -7.19
C VAL A 53 -4.48 0.24 -8.22
N ILE A 54 -3.21 0.34 -8.58
CA ILE A 54 -2.74 1.28 -9.59
C ILE A 54 -3.38 0.97 -10.95
N ALA A 55 -3.49 -0.30 -11.33
CA ALA A 55 -4.17 -0.70 -12.55
C ALA A 55 -5.66 -0.31 -12.55
N ILE A 56 -6.37 -0.50 -11.44
CA ILE A 56 -7.77 -0.07 -11.29
C ILE A 56 -7.88 1.44 -11.46
N ILE A 57 -7.00 2.23 -10.82
CA ILE A 57 -7.00 3.68 -10.92
C ILE A 57 -6.77 4.14 -12.36
N LYS A 58 -5.80 3.54 -13.07
CA LYS A 58 -5.53 3.88 -14.48
C LYS A 58 -6.67 3.52 -15.43
N ASN A 59 -7.40 2.45 -15.13
CA ASN A 59 -8.50 1.97 -15.95
C ASN A 59 -9.88 2.45 -15.48
N ALA A 60 -9.96 3.37 -14.51
CA ALA A 60 -11.22 3.94 -14.07
C ALA A 60 -11.90 4.73 -15.20
N ASN A 61 -13.24 4.82 -15.13
CA ASN A 61 -14.07 5.50 -16.12
C ASN A 61 -13.70 6.99 -16.27
N GLU A 62 -13.98 7.55 -17.46
CA GLU A 62 -13.72 8.96 -17.75
C GLU A 62 -14.73 9.92 -17.07
N PRO A 63 -14.31 11.15 -16.72
CA PRO A 63 -12.97 11.72 -16.89
C PRO A 63 -11.99 11.18 -15.84
N ASN A 64 -10.86 10.62 -16.29
CA ASN A 64 -9.84 10.04 -15.42
C ASN A 64 -8.49 10.78 -15.54
N PRO A 65 -8.18 11.71 -14.61
CA PRO A 65 -6.92 12.45 -14.64
C PRO A 65 -5.69 11.57 -14.41
N TRP A 66 -5.87 10.34 -13.92
CA TRP A 66 -4.78 9.41 -13.58
C TRP A 66 -4.46 8.40 -14.69
N LYS A 67 -5.24 8.38 -15.78
CA LYS A 67 -5.11 7.39 -16.86
C LYS A 67 -3.69 7.30 -17.44
N ASN A 68 -3.07 8.46 -17.66
CA ASN A 68 -1.72 8.58 -18.22
C ASN A 68 -0.66 8.89 -17.16
N ALA A 69 -1.01 8.93 -15.88
CA ALA A 69 -0.05 9.18 -14.81
C ALA A 69 0.89 7.98 -14.63
N ASP A 70 2.13 8.24 -14.24
CA ASP A 70 3.03 7.17 -13.83
C ASP A 70 2.60 6.56 -12.48
N SER A 71 3.11 5.37 -12.18
CA SER A 71 2.79 4.66 -10.94
C SER A 71 3.27 5.39 -9.68
N GLU A 72 4.34 6.21 -9.78
CA GLU A 72 4.89 6.96 -8.65
C GLU A 72 4.01 8.15 -8.25
N ALA A 73 3.45 8.85 -9.22
CA ALA A 73 2.49 9.94 -9.03
C ALA A 73 1.20 9.42 -8.37
N ILE A 74 0.67 8.30 -8.88
CA ILE A 74 -0.51 7.64 -8.30
C ILE A 74 -0.21 7.18 -6.87
N ALA A 75 0.94 6.55 -6.63
CA ALA A 75 1.32 6.12 -5.29
C ALA A 75 1.50 7.30 -4.32
N SER A 76 2.08 8.41 -4.79
CA SER A 76 2.24 9.64 -3.99
C SER A 76 0.89 10.20 -3.56
N GLU A 77 -0.06 10.32 -4.48
CA GLU A 77 -1.41 10.80 -4.18
C GLU A 77 -2.14 9.88 -3.19
N LEU A 78 -2.05 8.57 -3.38
CA LEU A 78 -2.66 7.60 -2.47
C LEU A 78 -2.11 7.75 -1.05
N LEU A 79 -0.79 7.89 -0.90
CA LEU A 79 -0.16 8.13 0.40
C LEU A 79 -0.63 9.45 1.01
N CYS A 80 -0.74 10.52 0.21
CA CYS A 80 -1.27 11.81 0.67
C CYS A 80 -2.67 11.65 1.27
N ARG A 81 -3.60 11.01 0.53
CA ARG A 81 -4.97 10.77 1.00
C ARG A 81 -5.05 9.89 2.25
N ILE A 82 -4.17 8.89 2.35
CA ILE A 82 -4.06 8.05 3.55
C ILE A 82 -3.66 8.90 4.76
N ASP A 83 -2.69 9.79 4.60
CA ASP A 83 -2.21 10.65 5.67
C ASP A 83 -3.23 11.74 6.06
N GLU A 84 -3.92 12.33 5.08
CA GLU A 84 -5.05 13.24 5.31
C GLU A 84 -6.15 12.56 6.12
N LYS A 85 -6.53 11.33 5.74
CA LYS A 85 -7.53 10.55 6.47
C LYS A 85 -7.10 10.28 7.91
N LYS A 86 -5.82 9.96 8.16
CA LYS A 86 -5.31 9.77 9.53
C LYS A 86 -5.35 11.05 10.36
N LYS A 87 -5.07 12.20 9.74
CA LYS A 87 -5.08 13.52 10.42
C LYS A 87 -6.49 14.04 10.69
N GLY A 88 -7.44 13.72 9.80
CA GLY A 88 -8.86 14.09 9.91
C GLY A 88 -9.67 13.17 10.84
N ILE A 89 -9.13 12.03 11.26
CA ILE A 89 -9.62 11.29 12.43
C ILE A 89 -9.02 11.96 13.67
N LYS A 90 -9.62 13.09 14.05
CA LYS A 90 -9.50 13.71 15.37
C LYS A 90 -10.89 13.86 15.95
#